data_AF-A0A2A4RA44-F1
#
_entry.id   AF-A0A2A4RA44-F1
#
_cell.length_a   1.000
_cell.length_b   1.000
_cell.length_c   1.000
_cell.angle_alpha   90.00
_cell.angle_beta   90.00
_cell.angle_gamma   90.00
#
_symmetry.space_group_name_H-M   'P 1'
#
loop_
_entity.id
_entity.type
_entity.pdbx_description
1 polymer ?
#
loop_
_entity_poly.entity_id
_entity_poly.type
_entity_poly.pdbx_seq_one_letter_code
_entity_poly.pdbx_strand_id
1 'polypeptide(L)'
;MKSFKTLALLALFTLPQAGSALSADFPTTDPLLFKALFSNQQISAEWIEPAARTELTPFMLRNIARDLQKQGGSYSAAQKTARGWLLQFDKGEVRARIIRSKSGYLIGVFFSDIE
;
A
#
# COMPACT_ATOMS: atom_id res chain seq x y z
N MET A 1 -10.82 -21.01 -15.89
CA MET A 1 -9.99 -20.47 -14.79
C MET A 1 -9.14 -19.35 -15.37
N LYS A 2 -9.43 -18.08 -15.02
CA LYS A 2 -8.65 -16.94 -15.53
C LYS A 2 -7.40 -16.79 -14.65
N SER A 3 -6.22 -16.91 -15.25
CA SER A 3 -4.93 -16.63 -14.61
C SER A 3 -4.88 -15.14 -14.24
N PHE A 4 -4.66 -14.85 -12.96
CA PHE A 4 -4.49 -13.49 -12.45
C PHE A 4 -3.02 -13.08 -12.56
N LYS A 5 -2.78 -11.81 -12.93
CA LYS A 5 -1.45 -11.24 -13.11
C LYS A 5 -1.02 -10.58 -11.79
N THR A 6 0.11 -11.02 -11.24
CA THR A 6 0.78 -10.38 -10.10
C THR A 6 1.03 -8.89 -10.37
N LEU A 7 0.54 -8.00 -9.49
CA LEU A 7 0.87 -6.56 -9.52
C LEU A 7 1.93 -6.25 -8.47
N ALA A 8 3.17 -6.09 -8.93
CA ALA A 8 4.29 -5.62 -8.12
C ALA A 8 4.60 -4.17 -8.48
N LEU A 9 4.64 -3.27 -7.49
CA LEU A 9 5.16 -1.92 -7.66
C LEU A 9 6.31 -1.71 -6.68
N LEU A 10 7.55 -1.77 -7.18
CA LEU A 10 8.78 -1.55 -6.43
C LEU A 10 9.45 -0.28 -6.96
N ALA A 11 9.66 0.71 -6.09
CA ALA A 11 10.55 1.82 -6.36
C ALA A 11 11.93 1.51 -5.74
N LEU A 12 12.94 1.27 -6.58
CA LEU A 12 14.32 0.97 -6.17
C LEU A 12 15.13 2.26 -6.14
N PHE A 13 15.35 2.83 -4.95
CA PHE A 13 16.19 4.02 -4.82
C PHE A 13 17.19 3.93 -3.66
N THR A 14 18.44 4.27 -3.95
CA THR A 14 19.49 4.61 -2.98
C THR A 14 19.55 6.13 -2.86
N LEU A 15 19.20 6.71 -1.70
CA LEU A 15 19.10 8.17 -1.53
C LEU A 15 19.86 8.69 -0.30
N PRO A 16 20.52 9.87 -0.40
CA PRO A 16 21.00 10.65 0.74
C PRO A 16 19.84 11.40 1.41
N GLN A 17 19.76 11.35 2.75
CA GLN A 17 18.59 11.80 3.50
C GLN A 17 18.66 13.27 3.93
N ALA A 18 17.73 14.09 3.42
CA ALA A 18 17.25 15.29 4.11
C ALA A 18 15.81 15.00 4.55
N GLY A 19 15.63 14.61 5.82
CA GLY A 19 14.33 14.18 6.34
C GLY A 19 13.36 15.35 6.46
N SER A 20 12.35 15.40 5.60
CA SER A 20 11.13 16.14 5.89
C SER A 20 10.34 15.40 6.99
N ALA A 21 9.61 16.14 7.82
CA ALA A 21 8.72 15.55 8.82
C ALA A 21 7.51 14.88 8.12
N LEU A 22 7.08 13.72 8.63
CA LEU A 22 5.86 13.07 8.19
C LEU A 22 4.66 14.01 8.42
N SER A 23 3.77 14.10 7.45
CA SER A 23 2.54 14.90 7.54
C SER A 23 1.69 14.44 8.73
N ALA A 24 0.96 15.35 9.38
CA ALA A 24 0.17 15.05 10.58
C ALA A 24 -0.90 13.95 10.33
N ASP A 25 -1.36 13.84 9.09
CA ASP A 25 -2.35 12.85 8.66
C ASP A 25 -1.73 11.53 8.17
N PHE A 26 -0.41 11.37 8.27
CA PHE A 26 0.26 10.17 7.79
C PHE A 26 -0.08 8.96 8.69
N PRO A 27 -0.58 7.85 8.12
CA PRO A 27 -0.79 6.62 8.87
C PRO A 27 0.56 6.01 9.29
N THR A 28 0.91 6.28 10.55
CA THR A 28 2.16 5.86 11.18
C THR A 28 2.29 4.34 11.33
N THR A 29 1.16 3.62 11.30
CA THR A 29 1.14 2.16 11.35
C THR A 29 0.58 1.57 10.05
N ASP A 30 1.06 0.36 9.72
CA ASP A 30 0.64 -0.37 8.52
C ASP A 30 -0.87 -0.69 8.48
N PRO A 31 -1.54 -1.14 9.56
CA PRO A 31 -2.99 -1.33 9.55
C PRO A 31 -3.76 -0.06 9.25
N LEU A 32 -3.31 1.09 9.78
CA LEU A 32 -3.91 2.39 9.49
C LEU A 32 -3.71 2.78 8.03
N LEU A 33 -2.54 2.47 7.46
CA LEU A 33 -2.28 2.72 6.04
C LEU A 33 -3.22 1.87 5.16
N PHE A 34 -3.38 0.57 5.44
CA PHE A 34 -4.32 -0.27 4.69
C PHE A 34 -5.75 0.25 4.84
N LYS A 35 -6.18 0.60 6.06
CA LYS A 35 -7.49 1.20 6.27
C LYS A 35 -7.66 2.46 5.41
N ALA A 36 -6.68 3.36 5.40
CA ALA A 36 -6.73 4.57 4.57
C ALA A 36 -6.79 4.25 3.06
N LEU A 37 -6.00 3.29 2.58
CA LEU A 37 -5.96 2.86 1.18
C LEU A 37 -7.34 2.34 0.70
N PHE A 38 -8.03 1.54 1.53
CA PHE A 38 -9.29 0.88 1.16
C PHE A 38 -10.55 1.61 1.63
N SER A 39 -10.47 2.65 2.48
CA SER A 39 -11.64 3.41 2.95
C SER A 39 -12.07 4.54 2.00
N ASN A 40 -11.61 4.54 0.74
CA ASN A 40 -11.82 5.63 -0.22
C ASN A 40 -11.36 7.01 0.30
N GLN A 41 -10.45 7.04 1.27
CA GLN A 41 -9.86 8.27 1.77
C GLN A 41 -8.86 8.85 0.77
N GLN A 42 -8.69 10.17 0.82
CA GLN A 42 -7.75 10.87 -0.03
C GLN A 42 -6.31 10.50 0.37
N ILE A 43 -5.71 9.57 -0.38
CA ILE A 43 -4.29 9.26 -0.27
C ILE A 43 -3.50 10.53 -0.61
N SER A 44 -2.72 11.05 0.34
CA SER A 44 -1.87 12.22 0.15
C SER A 44 -0.56 11.85 -0.54
N ALA A 45 -0.09 12.71 -1.46
CA ALA A 45 1.23 12.57 -2.06
C ALA A 45 2.35 12.72 -1.01
N GLU A 46 2.08 13.42 0.09
CA GLU A 46 3.04 13.63 1.18
C GLU A 46 3.36 12.36 1.96
N TRP A 47 2.50 11.35 1.86
CA TRP A 47 2.74 10.04 2.47
C TRP A 47 3.83 9.26 1.75
N ILE A 48 4.09 9.61 0.49
CA ILE A 48 5.06 8.96 -0.38
C ILE A 48 6.36 9.76 -0.32
N GLU A 49 7.48 9.03 -0.20
CA GLU A 49 8.82 9.60 -0.23
C GLU A 49 8.99 10.44 -1.50
N PRO A 50 9.51 11.69 -1.42
CA PRO A 50 9.61 12.58 -2.58
C PRO A 50 10.19 11.92 -3.84
N ALA A 51 11.26 11.13 -3.68
CA ALA A 51 11.90 10.43 -4.78
C ALA A 51 11.07 9.29 -5.37
N ALA A 52 10.16 8.68 -4.59
CA ALA A 52 9.26 7.64 -5.06
C ALA A 52 7.99 8.20 -5.70
N ARG A 53 7.68 9.51 -5.57
CA ARG A 53 6.43 10.11 -6.07
C ARG A 53 6.26 10.05 -7.59
N THR A 54 7.37 9.91 -8.33
CA THR A 54 7.35 9.72 -9.79
C THR A 54 6.80 8.35 -10.19
N GLU A 55 7.07 7.32 -9.39
CA GLU A 55 6.72 5.92 -9.68
C GLU A 55 5.56 5.40 -8.81
N LEU A 56 5.30 6.05 -7.68
CA LEU A 56 4.24 5.73 -6.75
C LEU A 56 3.40 6.98 -6.55
N THR A 57 2.33 7.11 -7.34
CA THR A 57 1.40 8.24 -7.21
C THR A 57 0.19 7.84 -6.37
N PRO A 58 -0.45 8.79 -5.67
CA PRO A 58 -1.72 8.55 -5.03
C PRO A 58 -2.78 7.98 -5.98
N PHE A 59 -2.74 8.36 -7.25
CA PHE A 59 -3.64 7.84 -8.28
C PHE A 59 -3.43 6.34 -8.51
N MET A 60 -2.18 5.88 -8.62
CA MET A 60 -1.87 4.46 -8.77
C MET A 60 -2.30 3.66 -7.54
N LEU A 61 -1.99 4.14 -6.34
CA LEU A 61 -2.41 3.48 -5.10
C LEU A 61 -3.95 3.35 -5.02
N ARG A 62 -4.70 4.40 -5.39
CA ARG A 62 -6.17 4.35 -5.44
C ARG A 62 -6.68 3.35 -6.46
N ASN A 63 -6.07 3.28 -7.65
CA ASN A 63 -6.51 2.34 -8.68
C ASN A 63 -6.27 0.90 -8.26
N ILE A 64 -5.10 0.59 -7.69
CA ILE A 64 -4.80 -0.74 -7.15
C ILE A 64 -5.79 -1.11 -6.04
N ALA A 65 -6.04 -0.22 -5.08
CA ALA A 65 -6.99 -0.47 -4.00
C ALA A 65 -8.41 -0.75 -4.53
N ARG A 66 -8.86 0.03 -5.52
CA ARG A 66 -10.16 -0.14 -6.18
C ARG A 66 -10.24 -1.45 -6.94
N ASP A 67 -9.19 -1.84 -7.65
CA ASP A 67 -9.18 -3.09 -8.42
C ASP A 67 -9.15 -4.31 -7.49
N LEU A 68 -8.47 -4.24 -6.35
CA LEU A 68 -8.56 -5.26 -5.30
C LEU A 68 -9.98 -5.34 -4.73
N GLN A 69 -10.63 -4.20 -4.44
CA GLN A 69 -12.01 -4.21 -3.93
C GLN A 69 -13.04 -4.69 -4.96
N LYS A 70 -12.84 -4.41 -6.25
CA LYS A 70 -13.69 -4.97 -7.31
C LYS A 70 -13.62 -6.51 -7.35
N GLN A 71 -12.45 -7.07 -7.05
CA GLN A 71 -12.20 -8.51 -7.09
C GLN A 71 -12.62 -9.19 -5.78
N GLY A 72 -12.09 -8.71 -4.65
CA GLY A 72 -12.26 -9.28 -3.32
C GLY A 72 -13.48 -8.79 -2.54
N GLY A 73 -14.15 -7.72 -2.98
CA GLY A 73 -15.22 -7.07 -2.21
C GLY A 73 -14.69 -6.04 -1.21
N SER A 74 -15.42 -5.81 -0.12
CA SER A 74 -15.06 -4.84 0.91
C SER A 74 -13.86 -5.32 1.70
N TYR A 75 -12.96 -4.40 2.05
CA TYR A 75 -11.85 -4.67 2.98
C TYR A 75 -12.37 -4.64 4.43
N SER A 76 -11.99 -5.61 5.25
CA SER A 76 -12.44 -5.72 6.64
C SER A 76 -11.30 -5.56 7.66
N ALA A 77 -10.15 -6.22 7.43
CA ALA A 77 -9.05 -6.25 8.39
C ALA A 77 -7.68 -6.53 7.75
N ALA A 78 -6.62 -6.22 8.49
CA ALA A 78 -5.25 -6.61 8.14
C ALA A 78 -4.65 -7.39 9.31
N GLN A 79 -4.18 -8.61 9.03
CA GLN A 79 -3.52 -9.47 10.00
C GLN A 79 -2.02 -9.53 9.72
N LYS A 80 -1.20 -9.27 10.74
CA LYS A 80 0.26 -9.42 10.65
C LYS A 80 0.62 -10.90 10.50
N THR A 81 1.50 -11.22 9.57
CA THR A 81 2.05 -12.57 9.40
C THR A 81 3.58 -12.55 9.40
N ALA A 82 4.21 -13.71 9.48
CA ALA A 82 5.67 -13.83 9.38
C ALA A 82 6.25 -13.26 8.07
N ARG A 83 5.43 -13.15 7.01
CA ARG A 83 5.88 -12.70 5.67
C ARG A 83 5.37 -11.31 5.28
N GLY A 84 4.66 -10.61 6.17
CA GLY A 84 4.09 -9.30 5.91
C GLY A 84 2.69 -9.17 6.50
N TRP A 85 1.70 -8.98 5.64
CA TRP A 85 0.30 -8.76 5.99
C TRP A 85 -0.60 -9.66 5.16
N LEU A 86 -1.71 -10.06 5.77
CA LEU A 86 -2.82 -10.75 5.11
C LEU A 86 -4.04 -9.87 5.27
N LEU A 87 -4.54 -9.37 4.14
CA LEU A 87 -5.65 -8.42 4.08
C LEU A 87 -6.92 -9.20 3.80
N GLN A 88 -7.90 -9.04 4.68
CA GLN A 88 -9.17 -9.72 4.66
C GLN A 88 -10.17 -8.94 3.80
N PHE A 89 -10.75 -9.61 2.81
CA PHE A 89 -11.83 -9.08 1.99
C PHE A 89 -13.05 -10.03 2.01
N ASP A 90 -14.22 -9.54 1.61
CA ASP A 90 -15.47 -10.33 1.61
C ASP A 90 -15.37 -11.67 0.85
N LYS A 91 -14.54 -11.74 -0.18
CA LYS A 91 -14.43 -12.87 -1.12
C LYS A 91 -13.06 -13.58 -1.11
N GLY A 92 -12.21 -13.29 -0.13
CA GLY A 92 -10.88 -13.92 -0.03
C GLY A 92 -9.85 -13.03 0.63
N GLU A 93 -8.59 -13.46 0.57
CA GLU A 93 -7.50 -12.81 1.30
C GLU A 93 -6.37 -12.37 0.36
N VAL A 94 -5.86 -11.14 0.51
CA VAL A 94 -4.72 -10.62 -0.26
C VAL A 94 -3.49 -10.57 0.61
N ARG A 95 -2.40 -11.21 0.19
CA ARG A 95 -1.10 -11.01 0.85
C ARG A 95 -0.51 -9.65 0.45
N ALA A 96 -0.08 -8.87 1.44
CA ALA A 96 0.48 -7.55 1.22
C ALA A 96 1.78 -7.31 1.98
N ARG A 97 2.60 -6.40 1.46
CA ARG A 97 3.79 -5.88 2.15
C ARG A 97 3.91 -4.39 1.90
N ILE A 98 4.10 -3.64 2.99
CA ILE A 98 4.42 -2.21 2.94
C ILE A 98 5.94 -2.07 3.05
N ILE A 99 6.51 -1.20 2.22
CA ILE A 99 7.91 -0.84 2.24
C ILE A 99 8.00 0.64 2.61
N ARG A 100 8.69 0.93 3.71
CA ARG A 100 8.89 2.29 4.22
C ARG A 100 10.35 2.71 4.07
N SER A 101 10.58 4.00 3.85
CA SER A 101 11.92 4.59 3.99
C SER A 101 12.36 4.62 5.46
N LYS A 102 13.64 4.89 5.73
CA LYS A 102 14.11 5.05 7.11
C LYS A 102 13.43 6.22 7.84
N SER A 103 12.92 7.19 7.09
CA SER A 103 12.16 8.33 7.60
C SER A 103 10.66 8.02 7.77
N GLY A 104 10.23 6.79 7.48
CA GLY A 104 8.87 6.30 7.71
C GLY A 104 7.91 6.52 6.54
N TYR A 105 8.30 7.25 5.49
CA TYR A 105 7.50 7.47 4.29
C TYR A 105 7.26 6.19 3.51
N LEU A 106 6.16 6.15 2.76
CA LEU A 106 5.87 5.06 1.86
C LEU A 106 6.81 5.11 0.64
N ILE A 107 7.53 4.02 0.38
CA ILE A 107 8.33 3.84 -0.84
C ILE A 107 7.82 2.68 -1.71
N GLY A 108 6.92 1.84 -1.18
CA GLY A 108 6.30 0.80 -1.98
C GLY A 108 5.19 0.06 -1.24
N VAL A 109 4.24 -0.47 -2.01
CA VAL A 109 3.26 -1.44 -1.53
C VAL A 109 3.22 -2.58 -2.54
N PHE A 110 3.36 -3.80 -2.04
CA PHE A 110 3.25 -5.02 -2.82
C PHE A 110 1.97 -5.75 -2.43
N PHE A 111 1.22 -6.19 -3.43
CA PHE A 111 0.07 -7.06 -3.27
C PHE A 111 0.29 -8.33 -4.10
N SER A 112 0.00 -9.48 -3.52
CA SER A 112 0.03 -10.79 -4.20
C SER A 112 -1.35 -11.45 -4.08
N ASP A 113 -1.60 -12.41 -4.96
CA ASP A 113 -2.92 -12.98 -5.30
C ASP A 113 -3.91 -13.12 -4.13
N ILE A 114 -5.18 -12.97 -4.51
CA ILE A 114 -6.32 -13.30 -3.65
C ILE A 114 -6.38 -14.84 -3.56
N GLU A 115 -6.08 -15.38 -2.38
CA GLU A 115 -6.30 -16.80 -2.05
C GLU A 115 -7.80 -17.09 -1.84
#